data_AF-A0A2V5JQX9-F1
#
_entry.id   AF-A0A2V5JQX9-F1
#
_cell.length_a   1.000
_cell.length_b   1.000
_cell.length_c   1.000
_cell.angle_alpha   90.00
_cell.angle_beta   90.00
_cell.angle_gamma   90.00
#
_symmetry.space_group_name_H-M   'P 1'
#
loop_
_entity.id
_entity.type
_entity.pdbx_description
1 polymer ?
#
loop_
_entity_poly.entity_id
_entity_poly.type
_entity_poly.pdbx_seq_one_letter_code
_entity_poly.pdbx_strand_id
1 'polypeptide(L)'
;MNPLIPLKKAIPLFLVALLLACFAIVCVVQAQSLTPSESPIASPSPTEKAALPSPAKSPTASPFGRSRVSYGREECVALPPAPGTEIDSGRKDDEDDLCKIRFDDPNVILCPALYSTNPGTDIYELPTGVSRASFEQKECAKATGRNAHFLAKYKQSTSCSYTPAILAYGKVADALKIHVDVPSVVYRTMEQATHKGVEKMAGVYAHDLIKQTWAGLVSQMANSNPKVIKDGLLYGALLDHQGGIDHHPTLNHRGPDPNPAAPFLASSTWAMATKGSEIRSQIPPSLKTLGQMMAVRDVGEMAIIDHILAQQDRFGNVAKKEKIFWLEQTATGQKLHSVKATKANKPIDGTNQTTMQYLNANHIPYVQFPVMVLADNDCGLRQNSNVV
;
A
#
# COMPACT_ATOMS: atom_id res chain seq x y z
N MET A 1 -35.29 72.66 5.93
CA MET A 1 -35.86 71.46 5.29
C MET A 1 -34.90 70.30 5.54
N ASN A 2 -35.34 69.30 6.31
CA ASN A 2 -34.69 68.00 6.45
C ASN A 2 -34.82 67.23 5.12
N PRO A 3 -33.88 66.32 4.76
CA PRO A 3 -33.97 64.95 5.30
C PRO A 3 -32.63 64.21 5.59
N LEU A 4 -32.61 63.57 6.77
CA LEU A 4 -32.36 62.15 7.05
C LEU A 4 -31.20 61.42 6.32
N ILE A 5 -30.14 61.14 7.09
CA ILE A 5 -29.12 60.10 6.83
C ILE A 5 -29.58 58.79 7.50
N PRO A 6 -29.62 57.62 6.81
CA PRO A 6 -29.82 56.35 7.47
C PRO A 6 -28.49 55.67 7.83
N LEU A 7 -28.33 55.42 9.12
CA LEU A 7 -27.34 54.58 9.77
C LEU A 7 -27.61 53.10 9.42
N LYS A 8 -26.77 52.44 8.62
CA LYS A 8 -26.78 50.97 8.49
C LYS A 8 -25.67 50.36 9.33
N LYS A 9 -26.10 49.64 10.37
CA LYS A 9 -25.29 48.93 11.36
C LYS A 9 -24.47 47.82 10.70
N ALA A 10 -23.17 47.79 11.00
CA ALA A 10 -22.33 46.63 10.85
C ALA A 10 -22.81 45.52 11.80
N ILE A 11 -23.12 44.35 11.26
CA ILE A 11 -23.31 43.13 12.03
C ILE A 11 -21.91 42.51 12.18
N PRO A 12 -21.40 42.30 13.42
CA PRO A 12 -20.09 41.69 13.59
C PRO A 12 -20.15 40.21 13.19
N LEU A 13 -19.16 39.82 12.38
CA LEU A 13 -18.91 38.48 11.82
C LEU A 13 -18.87 37.35 12.88
N PHE A 14 -18.88 37.69 14.16
CA PHE A 14 -18.90 36.76 15.29
C PHE A 14 -20.24 36.05 15.51
N LEU A 15 -21.37 36.62 15.08
CA LEU A 15 -22.70 36.00 15.27
C LEU A 15 -23.03 34.92 14.22
N VAL A 16 -22.38 34.94 13.05
CA VAL A 16 -22.55 33.90 12.01
C VAL A 16 -21.74 32.65 12.36
N ALA A 17 -20.59 32.80 13.02
CA ALA A 17 -19.77 31.68 13.49
C ALA A 17 -20.43 30.86 14.63
N LEU A 18 -21.25 31.50 15.47
CA LEU A 18 -21.93 30.81 16.57
C LEU A 18 -23.16 30.00 16.12
N LEU A 19 -23.80 30.37 15.00
CA LEU A 19 -24.96 29.66 14.44
C LEU A 19 -24.58 28.42 13.60
N LEU A 20 -23.35 28.37 13.08
CA LEU A 20 -22.81 27.19 12.37
C LEU A 20 -22.27 26.11 13.32
N ALA A 21 -21.89 26.47 14.55
CA ALA A 21 -21.44 25.51 15.56
C ALA A 21 -22.61 24.72 16.22
N CYS A 22 -23.84 25.24 16.19
CA CYS A 22 -25.01 24.57 16.78
C CYS A 22 -25.68 23.54 15.85
N PHE A 23 -25.37 23.51 14.55
CA PHE A 23 -25.91 22.50 13.62
C PHE A 23 -25.13 21.19 13.60
N ALA A 24 -23.95 21.13 14.22
CA ALA A 24 -23.11 19.92 14.26
C ALA A 24 -23.37 19.01 15.48
N ILE A 25 -24.24 19.40 16.42
CA ILE A 25 -24.45 18.66 17.69
C ILE A 25 -25.84 17.97 17.76
N VAL A 26 -26.72 18.12 16.76
CA VAL A 26 -28.06 17.48 16.73
C VAL A 26 -28.24 16.56 15.51
N CYS A 27 -27.25 15.74 15.20
CA CYS A 27 -27.40 14.60 14.26
C CYS A 27 -26.86 13.29 14.85
N VAL A 28 -27.01 13.14 16.17
CA VAL A 28 -27.05 11.84 16.84
C VAL A 28 -28.45 11.74 17.42
N VAL A 29 -29.12 10.59 17.20
CA VAL A 29 -30.49 10.24 17.61
C VAL A 29 -31.59 10.52 16.55
N GLN A 30 -31.78 9.55 15.65
CA GLN A 30 -33.05 8.98 15.16
C GLN A 30 -32.93 8.51 13.71
N ALA A 31 -32.48 7.27 13.52
CA ALA A 31 -32.76 6.50 12.31
C ALA A 31 -33.94 5.57 12.62
N GLN A 32 -35.16 6.06 12.40
CA GLN A 32 -36.34 5.23 12.27
C GLN A 32 -36.65 5.03 10.79
N SER A 33 -36.71 3.75 10.43
CA SER A 33 -37.33 3.12 9.27
C SER A 33 -38.15 4.01 8.33
N LEU A 34 -37.71 4.11 7.08
CA LEU A 34 -38.59 4.36 5.94
C LEU A 34 -38.25 3.38 4.81
N THR A 35 -39.18 2.47 4.56
CA THR A 35 -39.26 1.57 3.42
C THR A 35 -39.50 2.36 2.13
N PRO A 36 -38.84 2.05 1.00
CA PRO A 36 -39.31 2.49 -0.31
C PRO A 36 -40.27 1.47 -0.91
N SER A 37 -41.44 1.99 -1.28
CA SER A 37 -42.51 1.34 -2.05
C SER A 37 -42.02 0.82 -3.39
N GLU A 38 -42.42 -0.40 -3.70
CA GLU A 38 -42.35 -1.05 -5.00
C GLU A 38 -43.46 -0.51 -5.92
N SER A 39 -43.18 -0.25 -7.19
CA SER A 39 -44.11 -0.50 -8.32
C SER A 39 -43.43 -0.29 -9.68
N PRO A 40 -43.90 -0.99 -10.73
CA PRO A 40 -43.04 -1.54 -11.77
C PRO A 40 -43.16 -0.79 -13.10
N ILE A 41 -42.11 -0.81 -13.92
CA ILE A 41 -42.21 -0.41 -15.33
C ILE A 41 -41.78 -1.57 -16.22
N ALA A 42 -42.65 -1.82 -17.19
CA ALA A 42 -42.76 -2.95 -18.10
C ALA A 42 -41.54 -3.22 -18.99
N SER A 43 -41.34 -4.51 -19.26
CA SER A 43 -40.61 -5.02 -20.42
C SER A 43 -41.32 -4.75 -21.74
N PRO A 44 -40.57 -4.75 -22.85
CA PRO A 44 -40.99 -5.55 -24.00
C PRO A 44 -39.88 -6.50 -24.50
N SER A 45 -40.32 -7.65 -25.01
CA SER A 45 -39.52 -8.76 -25.58
C SER A 45 -39.31 -8.59 -27.11
N PRO A 46 -38.77 -9.56 -27.89
CA PRO A 46 -37.52 -9.37 -28.65
C PRO A 46 -37.61 -9.66 -30.16
N THR A 47 -36.83 -8.95 -30.98
CA THR A 47 -36.45 -9.29 -32.38
C THR A 47 -35.38 -8.26 -32.79
N GLU A 48 -34.30 -8.50 -33.55
CA GLU A 48 -33.89 -9.56 -34.46
C GLU A 48 -32.39 -9.34 -34.78
N LYS A 49 -31.67 -10.45 -35.00
CA LYS A 49 -30.37 -10.66 -35.64
C LYS A 49 -29.68 -9.47 -36.36
N ALA A 50 -28.44 -9.18 -35.95
CA ALA A 50 -27.35 -8.81 -36.87
C ALA A 50 -26.03 -9.41 -36.36
N ALA A 51 -25.46 -10.33 -37.15
CA ALA A 51 -24.20 -11.00 -36.86
C ALA A 51 -23.02 -10.08 -37.21
N LEU A 52 -22.11 -9.88 -36.24
CA LEU A 52 -20.77 -9.31 -36.46
C LEU A 52 -19.72 -10.43 -36.31
N PRO A 53 -18.60 -10.34 -37.06
CA PRO A 53 -17.65 -11.43 -37.22
C PRO A 53 -16.83 -11.65 -35.93
N SER A 54 -16.59 -12.91 -35.61
CA SER A 54 -15.82 -13.34 -34.43
C SER A 54 -14.37 -12.83 -34.47
N PRO A 55 -13.87 -12.20 -33.40
CA PRO A 55 -12.43 -12.10 -33.18
C PRO A 55 -11.88 -13.47 -32.77
N ALA A 56 -10.70 -13.78 -33.28
CA ALA A 56 -9.93 -14.98 -33.00
C ALA A 56 -9.83 -15.30 -31.49
N LYS A 57 -9.82 -16.61 -31.18
CA LYS A 57 -9.62 -17.15 -29.83
C LYS A 57 -8.43 -16.48 -29.14
N SER A 58 -8.74 -15.58 -28.20
CA SER A 58 -7.80 -15.15 -27.17
C SER A 58 -7.57 -16.33 -26.20
N PRO A 59 -6.37 -16.52 -25.63
CA PRO A 59 -6.15 -17.54 -24.63
C PRO A 59 -7.06 -17.24 -23.45
N THR A 60 -7.82 -18.25 -23.00
CA THR A 60 -8.65 -18.20 -21.80
C THR A 60 -7.79 -17.85 -20.58
N ALA A 61 -7.65 -16.56 -20.30
CA ALA A 61 -7.29 -16.10 -18.97
C ALA A 61 -8.39 -16.58 -18.02
N SER A 62 -8.03 -17.28 -16.96
CA SER A 62 -8.95 -17.59 -15.88
C SER A 62 -9.67 -16.29 -15.47
N PRO A 63 -11.00 -16.27 -15.34
CA PRO A 63 -11.74 -15.05 -15.02
C PRO A 63 -11.37 -14.47 -13.64
N PHE A 64 -10.65 -15.22 -12.80
CA PHE A 64 -10.17 -14.76 -11.51
C PHE A 64 -8.69 -15.13 -11.28
N GLY A 65 -7.80 -14.17 -11.55
CA GLY A 65 -6.38 -14.24 -11.22
C GLY A 65 -5.46 -14.51 -12.42
N ARG A 66 -4.25 -13.90 -12.41
CA ARG A 66 -3.12 -14.32 -13.25
C ARG A 66 -2.67 -15.73 -12.86
N SER A 67 -2.53 -15.96 -11.57
CA SER A 67 -2.12 -17.24 -10.98
C SER A 67 -2.95 -17.51 -9.73
N ARG A 68 -3.25 -18.78 -9.47
CA ARG A 68 -3.95 -19.24 -8.29
C ARG A 68 -3.25 -20.49 -7.74
N VAL A 69 -2.95 -20.47 -6.45
CA VAL A 69 -2.37 -21.59 -5.71
C VAL A 69 -3.34 -21.98 -4.60
N SER A 70 -3.69 -23.27 -4.53
CA SER A 70 -4.59 -23.80 -3.50
C SER A 70 -3.83 -24.60 -2.45
N TYR A 71 -4.25 -24.45 -1.19
CA TYR A 71 -3.73 -25.12 -0.01
C TYR A 71 -4.90 -25.73 0.76
N GLY A 72 -5.50 -26.77 0.18
CA GLY A 72 -6.79 -27.28 0.67
C GLY A 72 -7.90 -26.26 0.42
N ARG A 73 -8.50 -25.73 1.49
CA ARG A 73 -9.53 -24.68 1.39
C ARG A 73 -8.94 -23.28 1.24
N GLU A 74 -7.70 -23.08 1.69
CA GLU A 74 -7.03 -21.80 1.57
C GLU A 74 -6.54 -21.59 0.13
N GLU A 75 -6.46 -20.33 -0.31
CA GLU A 75 -5.93 -19.97 -1.61
C GLU A 75 -5.01 -18.75 -1.53
N CYS A 76 -4.17 -18.65 -2.55
CA CYS A 76 -3.41 -17.46 -2.90
C CYS A 76 -3.72 -17.10 -4.34
N VAL A 77 -4.00 -15.83 -4.62
CA VAL A 77 -4.34 -15.37 -5.97
C VAL A 77 -3.51 -14.13 -6.30
N ALA A 78 -2.64 -14.26 -7.29
CA ALA A 78 -2.02 -13.13 -7.96
C ALA A 78 -3.04 -12.54 -8.93
N LEU A 79 -3.42 -11.27 -8.73
CA LEU A 79 -4.45 -10.62 -9.54
C LEU A 79 -3.98 -10.38 -10.98
N PRO A 80 -4.90 -10.42 -11.97
CA PRO A 80 -4.56 -10.11 -13.36
C PRO A 80 -4.05 -8.67 -13.49
N PRO A 81 -3.35 -8.33 -14.61
CA PRO A 81 -3.09 -6.94 -14.94
C PRO A 81 -4.38 -6.13 -15.04
N ALA A 82 -4.25 -4.82 -14.97
CA ALA A 82 -5.33 -3.94 -15.41
C ALA A 82 -5.59 -4.16 -16.92
N PRO A 83 -6.84 -4.00 -17.39
CA PRO A 83 -7.15 -4.18 -18.81
C PRO A 83 -6.24 -3.34 -19.72
N GLY A 84 -5.62 -3.99 -20.71
CA GLY A 84 -4.73 -3.34 -21.67
C GLY A 84 -3.31 -3.03 -21.14
N THR A 85 -2.93 -3.56 -19.98
CA THR A 85 -1.61 -3.34 -19.39
C THR A 85 -0.84 -4.64 -19.23
N GLU A 86 0.48 -4.55 -19.19
CA GLU A 86 1.35 -5.65 -18.79
C GLU A 86 1.79 -5.43 -17.35
N ILE A 87 1.89 -6.52 -16.56
CA ILE A 87 2.53 -6.47 -15.25
C ILE A 87 4.05 -6.50 -15.47
N ASP A 88 4.78 -5.65 -14.76
CA ASP A 88 6.24 -5.72 -14.64
C ASP A 88 6.71 -7.16 -14.31
N SER A 89 7.71 -7.66 -15.02
CA SER A 89 8.17 -9.05 -14.85
C SER A 89 8.70 -9.33 -13.45
N GLY A 90 9.39 -8.37 -12.82
CA GLY A 90 9.88 -8.52 -11.45
C GLY A 90 8.74 -8.66 -10.45
N ARG A 91 7.66 -7.89 -10.64
CA ARG A 91 6.46 -8.03 -9.80
C ARG A 91 5.77 -9.39 -9.95
N LYS A 92 5.77 -9.99 -11.15
CA LYS A 92 5.18 -11.33 -11.36
C LYS A 92 5.90 -12.39 -10.52
N ASP A 93 7.23 -12.37 -10.54
CA ASP A 93 8.06 -13.32 -9.79
C ASP A 93 7.85 -13.14 -8.28
N ASP A 94 7.86 -11.90 -7.79
CA ASP A 94 7.60 -11.60 -6.38
C ASP A 94 6.17 -12.02 -5.94
N GLU A 95 5.14 -11.79 -6.76
CA GLU A 95 3.77 -12.26 -6.50
C GLU A 95 3.71 -13.80 -6.43
N ASP A 96 4.41 -14.49 -7.33
CA ASP A 96 4.46 -15.96 -7.34
C ASP A 96 5.23 -16.50 -6.11
N ASP A 97 6.29 -15.82 -5.68
CA ASP A 97 7.01 -16.13 -4.44
C ASP A 97 6.16 -15.92 -3.18
N LEU A 98 5.36 -14.85 -3.12
CA LEU A 98 4.37 -14.66 -2.05
C LEU A 98 3.37 -15.83 -2.03
N CYS A 99 2.91 -16.28 -3.20
CA CYS A 99 2.05 -17.46 -3.33
C CYS A 99 2.78 -18.80 -3.17
N LYS A 100 4.05 -18.84 -2.76
CA LYS A 100 4.71 -20.08 -2.28
C LYS A 100 4.69 -20.19 -0.76
N ILE A 101 4.43 -19.10 -0.04
CA ILE A 101 4.44 -19.08 1.43
C ILE A 101 3.28 -19.91 1.98
N ARG A 102 3.64 -20.98 2.70
CA ARG A 102 2.74 -21.91 3.36
C ARG A 102 2.62 -21.58 4.85
N PHE A 103 1.43 -21.24 5.32
CA PHE A 103 1.22 -20.91 6.74
C PHE A 103 1.28 -22.14 7.66
N ASP A 104 1.06 -23.34 7.09
CA ASP A 104 1.16 -24.63 7.78
C ASP A 104 2.59 -25.19 7.79
N ASP A 105 3.55 -24.54 7.13
CA ASP A 105 4.93 -24.99 7.08
C ASP A 105 5.59 -24.90 8.48
N PRO A 106 6.23 -25.97 8.97
CA PRO A 106 6.89 -25.94 10.27
C PRO A 106 7.98 -24.86 10.37
N ASN A 107 8.58 -24.43 9.25
CA ASN A 107 9.59 -23.39 9.17
C ASN A 107 9.02 -21.98 8.95
N VAL A 108 7.70 -21.81 8.87
CA VAL A 108 7.06 -20.49 8.76
C VAL A 108 6.45 -20.10 10.08
N ILE A 109 6.78 -18.92 10.60
CA ILE A 109 6.27 -18.42 11.88
C ILE A 109 5.49 -17.12 11.69
N LEU A 110 4.37 -17.02 12.42
CA LEU A 110 3.44 -15.91 12.35
C LEU A 110 3.53 -15.12 13.66
N CYS A 111 3.87 -13.84 13.59
CA CYS A 111 3.90 -12.95 14.74
C CYS A 111 2.92 -11.80 14.52
N PRO A 112 2.31 -11.24 15.58
CA PRO A 112 1.54 -10.01 15.45
C PRO A 112 2.48 -8.83 15.13
N ALA A 113 2.06 -7.94 14.25
CA ALA A 113 2.67 -6.62 14.13
C ALA A 113 2.31 -5.80 15.37
N LEU A 114 3.33 -5.31 16.08
CA LEU A 114 3.17 -4.55 17.34
C LEU A 114 3.55 -3.07 17.19
N TYR A 115 3.73 -2.61 15.96
CA TYR A 115 4.19 -1.26 15.63
C TYR A 115 3.26 -0.54 14.64
N SER A 116 2.13 -1.16 14.30
CA SER A 116 1.13 -0.61 13.38
C SER A 116 -0.20 -0.45 14.10
N THR A 117 -0.87 0.67 13.86
CA THR A 117 -2.23 0.94 14.34
C THR A 117 -3.26 0.06 13.64
N ASN A 118 -2.97 -0.45 12.42
CA ASN A 118 -3.76 -1.49 11.78
C ASN A 118 -3.18 -2.87 12.12
N PRO A 119 -4.02 -3.83 12.55
CA PRO A 119 -3.59 -5.20 12.77
C PRO A 119 -2.97 -5.80 11.50
N GLY A 120 -1.90 -6.56 11.69
CA GLY A 120 -1.25 -7.28 10.61
C GLY A 120 -0.42 -8.43 11.15
N THR A 121 -0.34 -9.52 10.41
CA THR A 121 0.51 -10.66 10.75
C THR A 121 1.83 -10.54 10.01
N ASP A 122 2.93 -10.43 10.75
CA ASP A 122 4.26 -10.52 10.21
C ASP A 122 4.67 -11.99 10.08
N ILE A 123 5.20 -12.36 8.92
CA ILE A 123 5.54 -13.74 8.59
C ILE A 123 7.05 -13.83 8.44
N TYR A 124 7.67 -14.79 9.13
CA TYR A 124 9.11 -15.01 9.08
C TYR A 124 9.43 -16.47 8.77
N GLU A 125 10.65 -16.68 8.28
CA GLU A 125 11.29 -17.98 8.28
C GLU A 125 11.86 -18.27 9.68
N LEU A 126 11.50 -19.40 10.26
CA LEU A 126 11.99 -19.85 11.56
C LEU A 126 13.47 -20.22 11.43
N PRO A 127 14.38 -19.58 12.20
CA PRO A 127 15.80 -19.90 12.11
C PRO A 127 16.09 -21.35 12.49
N THR A 128 17.02 -21.98 11.77
CA THR A 128 17.44 -23.36 12.05
C THR A 128 17.90 -23.52 13.50
N GLY A 129 17.39 -24.56 14.18
CA GLY A 129 17.73 -24.85 15.57
C GLY A 129 16.97 -24.00 16.61
N VAL A 130 16.12 -23.06 16.19
CA VAL A 130 15.25 -22.30 17.10
C VAL A 130 13.89 -22.98 17.18
N SER A 131 13.40 -23.25 18.38
CA SER A 131 12.05 -23.79 18.56
C SER A 131 11.00 -22.69 18.35
N ARG A 132 9.86 -23.05 17.73
CA ARG A 132 8.71 -22.15 17.54
C ARG A 132 8.31 -21.46 18.84
N ALA A 133 8.15 -22.21 19.93
CA ALA A 133 7.78 -21.66 21.24
C ALA A 133 8.80 -20.63 21.76
N SER A 134 10.11 -20.89 21.62
CA SER A 134 11.12 -19.91 22.03
C SER A 134 11.09 -18.66 21.16
N PHE A 135 10.80 -18.80 19.86
CA PHE A 135 10.71 -17.67 18.94
C PHE A 135 9.46 -16.81 19.23
N GLU A 136 8.30 -17.44 19.44
CA GLU A 136 7.06 -16.75 19.82
C GLU A 136 7.25 -15.94 21.12
N GLN A 137 7.91 -16.52 22.11
CA GLN A 137 8.11 -15.85 23.40
C GLN A 137 9.11 -14.69 23.33
N LYS A 138 10.17 -14.80 22.52
CA LYS A 138 11.29 -13.84 22.52
C LYS A 138 11.22 -12.84 21.37
N GLU A 139 10.96 -13.32 20.16
CA GLU A 139 11.02 -12.52 18.95
C GLU A 139 9.64 -11.95 18.61
N CYS A 140 8.55 -12.73 18.68
CA CYS A 140 7.21 -12.18 18.43
C CYS A 140 6.79 -11.12 19.46
N ALA A 141 7.38 -11.12 20.66
CA ALA A 141 7.19 -10.09 21.68
C ALA A 141 7.87 -8.74 21.36
N LYS A 142 8.84 -8.73 20.44
CA LYS A 142 9.49 -7.48 19.99
C LYS A 142 8.62 -6.78 18.96
N ALA A 143 8.56 -5.46 19.05
CA ALA A 143 7.87 -4.65 18.05
C ALA A 143 8.63 -4.59 16.73
N THR A 144 9.96 -4.44 16.76
CA THR A 144 10.82 -4.38 15.58
C THR A 144 12.13 -5.13 15.83
N GLY A 145 12.94 -5.32 14.78
CA GLY A 145 14.29 -5.89 14.92
C GLY A 145 14.31 -7.36 15.33
N ARG A 146 13.36 -8.16 14.83
CA ARG A 146 13.32 -9.61 15.07
C ARG A 146 14.48 -10.29 14.34
N ASN A 147 15.15 -11.23 15.00
CA ASN A 147 16.29 -11.95 14.41
C ASN A 147 15.83 -13.13 13.56
N ALA A 148 15.15 -12.84 12.45
CA ALA A 148 14.73 -13.82 11.46
C ALA A 148 14.57 -13.17 10.09
N HIS A 149 14.59 -14.00 9.05
CA HIS A 149 14.29 -13.57 7.71
C HIS A 149 12.79 -13.27 7.59
N PHE A 150 12.44 -12.00 7.39
CA PHE A 150 11.08 -11.56 7.15
C PHE A 150 10.64 -12.02 5.76
N LEU A 151 9.49 -12.69 5.67
CA LEU A 151 8.95 -13.21 4.42
C LEU A 151 7.93 -12.26 3.83
N ALA A 152 6.90 -11.89 4.59
CA ALA A 152 5.77 -11.09 4.12
C ALA A 152 4.96 -10.51 5.29
N LYS A 153 4.08 -9.56 4.98
CA LYS A 153 3.04 -9.06 5.90
C LYS A 153 1.68 -9.48 5.38
N TYR A 154 0.78 -9.91 6.25
CA TYR A 154 -0.61 -10.21 5.94
C TYR A 154 -1.54 -9.22 6.64
N LYS A 155 -2.31 -8.44 5.87
CA LYS A 155 -3.21 -7.39 6.36
C LYS A 155 -4.66 -7.67 5.95
N GLN A 156 -5.60 -7.29 6.81
CA GLN A 156 -7.05 -7.43 6.57
C GLN A 156 -7.75 -6.07 6.61
N SER A 157 -9.00 -6.02 6.15
CA SER A 157 -9.78 -4.79 6.18
C SER A 157 -10.29 -4.50 7.60
N THR A 158 -9.72 -3.50 8.28
CA THR A 158 -10.08 -3.15 9.66
C THR A 158 -10.58 -1.71 9.76
N SER A 159 -10.01 -0.87 10.64
CA SER A 159 -10.49 0.49 10.91
C SER A 159 -10.24 1.44 9.74
N CYS A 160 -8.98 1.65 9.35
CA CYS A 160 -8.64 2.34 8.11
C CYS A 160 -8.11 1.40 7.02
N SER A 161 -7.47 0.29 7.40
CA SER A 161 -7.01 -0.72 6.43
C SER A 161 -8.15 -1.29 5.59
N TYR A 162 -7.93 -1.42 4.27
CA TYR A 162 -8.89 -1.96 3.31
C TYR A 162 -8.17 -2.84 2.26
N THR A 163 -8.44 -4.14 2.33
CA THR A 163 -7.76 -5.16 1.50
C THR A 163 -7.84 -4.87 -0.01
N PRO A 164 -8.99 -4.49 -0.58
CA PRO A 164 -9.07 -4.12 -2.00
C PRO A 164 -8.19 -2.95 -2.39
N ALA A 165 -7.99 -1.94 -1.52
CA ALA A 165 -7.07 -0.84 -1.81
C ALA A 165 -5.61 -1.34 -1.87
N ILE A 166 -5.20 -2.16 -0.90
CA ILE A 166 -3.85 -2.76 -0.89
C ILE A 166 -3.60 -3.53 -2.19
N LEU A 167 -4.57 -4.34 -2.62
CA LEU A 167 -4.50 -5.14 -3.84
C LEU A 167 -4.49 -4.30 -5.12
N ALA A 168 -5.16 -3.14 -5.12
CA ALA A 168 -5.30 -2.29 -6.30
C ALA A 168 -4.05 -1.45 -6.59
N TYR A 169 -3.27 -1.07 -5.58
CA TYR A 169 -2.16 -0.11 -5.72
C TYR A 169 -1.17 -0.47 -6.84
N GLY A 170 -0.63 -1.70 -6.85
CA GLY A 170 0.31 -2.12 -7.89
C GLY A 170 -0.32 -2.12 -9.30
N LYS A 171 -1.61 -2.47 -9.39
CA LYS A 171 -2.32 -2.55 -10.69
C LYS A 171 -2.63 -1.17 -11.25
N VAL A 172 -3.01 -0.21 -10.40
CA VAL A 172 -3.19 1.19 -10.79
C VAL A 172 -1.84 1.80 -11.17
N ALA A 173 -0.77 1.50 -10.44
CA ALA A 173 0.57 1.95 -10.78
C ALA A 173 1.00 1.47 -12.18
N ASP A 174 0.78 0.19 -12.49
CA ASP A 174 1.06 -0.36 -13.83
C ASP A 174 0.23 0.32 -14.92
N ALA A 175 -1.06 0.53 -14.68
CA ALA A 175 -1.95 1.18 -15.64
C ALA A 175 -1.55 2.62 -15.96
N LEU A 176 -1.06 3.35 -14.96
CA LEU A 176 -0.61 4.73 -15.11
C LEU A 176 0.87 4.84 -15.47
N LYS A 177 1.59 3.72 -15.61
CA LYS A 177 3.04 3.66 -15.81
C LYS A 177 3.80 4.46 -14.75
N ILE A 178 3.35 4.34 -13.51
CA ILE A 178 4.00 4.92 -12.33
C ILE A 178 5.29 4.14 -12.04
N HIS A 179 6.35 4.87 -11.73
CA HIS A 179 7.69 4.35 -11.52
C HIS A 179 8.11 4.27 -10.05
N VAL A 180 7.42 4.95 -9.14
CA VAL A 180 7.64 4.77 -7.70
C VAL A 180 7.38 3.31 -7.32
N ASP A 181 8.24 2.76 -6.47
CA ASP A 181 8.19 1.36 -6.08
C ASP A 181 6.95 1.10 -5.22
N VAL A 182 6.09 0.21 -5.69
CA VAL A 182 4.90 -0.29 -4.99
C VAL A 182 5.12 -1.78 -4.73
N PRO A 183 5.04 -2.25 -3.47
CA PRO A 183 5.22 -3.65 -3.15
C PRO A 183 4.31 -4.59 -3.93
N SER A 184 4.85 -5.75 -4.24
CA SER A 184 4.10 -6.90 -4.75
C SER A 184 3.12 -7.38 -3.69
N VAL A 185 1.91 -7.72 -4.13
CA VAL A 185 0.80 -8.11 -3.27
C VAL A 185 -0.05 -9.18 -3.94
N VAL A 186 -0.52 -10.12 -3.13
CA VAL A 186 -1.45 -11.18 -3.55
C VAL A 186 -2.64 -11.23 -2.61
N TYR A 187 -3.79 -11.65 -3.15
CA TYR A 187 -4.93 -12.02 -2.32
C TYR A 187 -4.61 -13.33 -1.61
N ARG A 188 -4.93 -13.42 -0.32
CA ARG A 188 -4.63 -14.60 0.49
C ARG A 188 -5.76 -14.89 1.46
N THR A 189 -6.05 -16.17 1.66
CA THR A 189 -6.89 -16.65 2.76
C THR A 189 -6.07 -17.44 3.77
N MET A 190 -6.55 -17.48 5.01
CA MET A 190 -5.96 -18.19 6.13
C MET A 190 -7.05 -18.90 6.96
N GLU A 191 -6.79 -20.11 7.41
CA GLU A 191 -7.61 -20.81 8.40
C GLU A 191 -7.64 -20.01 9.71
N GLN A 192 -8.84 -19.80 10.27
CA GLN A 192 -8.99 -19.03 11.51
C GLN A 192 -8.21 -19.66 12.68
N ALA A 193 -8.11 -20.99 12.71
CA ALA A 193 -7.32 -21.71 13.71
C ALA A 193 -5.83 -21.35 13.65
N THR A 194 -5.29 -21.13 12.45
CA THR A 194 -3.91 -20.69 12.23
C THR A 194 -3.70 -19.27 12.78
N HIS A 195 -4.65 -18.36 12.51
CA HIS A 195 -4.58 -16.98 12.98
C HIS A 195 -4.74 -16.84 14.51
N LYS A 196 -5.49 -17.75 15.16
CA LYS A 196 -5.78 -17.71 16.60
C LYS A 196 -4.52 -17.64 17.48
N GLY A 197 -3.41 -18.25 17.06
CA GLY A 197 -2.13 -18.13 17.76
C GLY A 197 -1.59 -16.69 17.76
N VAL A 198 -1.72 -16.00 16.63
CA VAL A 198 -1.31 -14.60 16.45
C VAL A 198 -2.16 -13.67 17.32
N GLU A 199 -3.47 -13.87 17.34
CA GLU A 199 -4.41 -13.10 18.16
C GLU A 199 -4.06 -13.20 19.65
N LYS A 200 -3.77 -14.42 20.12
CA LYS A 200 -3.37 -14.66 21.51
C LYS A 200 -2.10 -13.91 21.85
N MET A 201 -1.09 -13.95 20.97
CA MET A 201 0.15 -13.19 21.16
C MET A 201 -0.11 -11.68 21.14
N ALA A 202 -0.95 -11.18 20.23
CA ALA A 202 -1.31 -9.77 20.18
C ALA A 202 -1.98 -9.31 21.48
N GLY A 203 -2.88 -10.12 22.05
CA GLY A 203 -3.53 -9.81 23.33
C GLY A 203 -2.56 -9.67 24.52
N VAL A 204 -1.40 -10.32 24.43
CA VAL A 204 -0.33 -10.27 25.45
C VAL A 204 0.69 -9.15 25.16
N TYR A 205 1.18 -9.05 23.92
CA TYR A 205 2.33 -8.21 23.57
C TYR A 205 1.96 -6.84 23.00
N ALA A 206 0.74 -6.65 22.51
CA ALA A 206 0.30 -5.33 22.05
C ALA A 206 -0.13 -4.44 23.22
N HIS A 207 0.05 -3.13 23.05
CA HIS A 207 -0.32 -2.11 24.02
C HIS A 207 -1.16 -0.99 23.38
N ASP A 208 -1.85 -0.21 24.20
CA ASP A 208 -2.59 1.00 23.82
C ASP A 208 -3.51 0.81 22.60
N LEU A 209 -3.46 1.75 21.64
CA LEU A 209 -4.27 1.72 20.44
C LEU A 209 -4.07 0.43 19.62
N ILE A 210 -2.84 -0.08 19.56
CA ILE A 210 -2.52 -1.29 18.81
C ILE A 210 -3.27 -2.49 19.41
N LYS A 211 -3.30 -2.60 20.74
CA LYS A 211 -4.10 -3.64 21.43
C LYS A 211 -5.59 -3.50 21.11
N GLN A 212 -6.11 -2.27 21.09
CA GLN A 212 -7.52 -2.01 20.80
C GLN A 212 -7.90 -2.42 19.37
N THR A 213 -7.07 -2.10 18.38
CA THR A 213 -7.35 -2.45 16.98
C THR A 213 -7.23 -3.95 16.73
N TRP A 214 -6.29 -4.65 17.38
CA TRP A 214 -6.25 -6.12 17.39
C TRP A 214 -7.51 -6.74 17.97
N ALA A 215 -7.99 -6.23 19.11
CA ALA A 215 -9.27 -6.68 19.69
C ALA A 215 -10.45 -6.42 18.73
N GLY A 216 -10.41 -5.31 17.99
CA GLY A 216 -11.36 -5.01 16.92
C GLY A 216 -11.37 -6.06 15.81
N LEU A 217 -10.21 -6.46 15.29
CA LEU A 217 -10.12 -7.53 14.29
C LEU A 217 -10.67 -8.85 14.82
N VAL A 218 -10.27 -9.25 16.03
CA VAL A 218 -10.78 -10.48 16.68
C VAL A 218 -12.31 -10.46 16.78
N SER A 219 -12.89 -9.33 17.18
CA SER A 219 -14.35 -9.16 17.22
C SER A 219 -15.00 -9.28 15.85
N GLN A 220 -14.39 -8.70 14.81
CA GLN A 220 -14.91 -8.83 13.44
C GLN A 220 -14.88 -10.27 12.94
N MET A 221 -13.82 -11.02 13.26
CA MET A 221 -13.69 -12.43 12.92
C MET A 221 -14.73 -13.28 13.65
N ALA A 222 -14.89 -13.09 14.95
CA ALA A 222 -15.90 -13.81 15.75
C ALA A 222 -17.32 -13.59 15.23
N ASN A 223 -17.61 -12.40 14.71
CA ASN A 223 -18.89 -12.04 14.10
C ASN A 223 -19.00 -12.44 12.62
N SER A 224 -18.04 -13.19 12.07
CA SER A 224 -18.00 -13.58 10.65
C SER A 224 -18.19 -12.40 9.68
N ASN A 225 -17.59 -11.25 10.01
CA ASN A 225 -17.76 -10.04 9.23
C ASN A 225 -17.21 -10.23 7.80
N PRO A 226 -18.01 -9.97 6.75
CA PRO A 226 -17.61 -10.22 5.35
C PRO A 226 -16.44 -9.34 4.86
N LYS A 227 -16.02 -8.34 5.64
CA LYS A 227 -14.82 -7.53 5.35
C LYS A 227 -13.51 -8.26 5.67
N VAL A 228 -13.56 -9.30 6.50
CA VAL A 228 -12.39 -10.07 6.93
C VAL A 228 -12.59 -11.59 6.81
N ILE A 229 -13.83 -12.08 6.82
CA ILE A 229 -14.15 -13.50 6.62
C ILE A 229 -14.79 -13.72 5.25
N LYS A 230 -14.33 -14.75 4.53
CA LYS A 230 -14.94 -15.26 3.30
C LYS A 230 -14.92 -16.78 3.34
N ASP A 231 -16.07 -17.41 3.10
CA ASP A 231 -16.22 -18.87 3.08
C ASP A 231 -15.68 -19.57 4.35
N GLY A 232 -15.81 -18.89 5.50
CA GLY A 232 -15.31 -19.36 6.81
C GLY A 232 -13.79 -19.21 7.00
N LEU A 233 -13.08 -18.61 6.06
CA LEU A 233 -11.64 -18.32 6.13
C LEU A 233 -11.41 -16.83 6.37
N LEU A 234 -10.34 -16.50 7.09
CA LEU A 234 -9.85 -15.13 7.17
C LEU A 234 -9.25 -14.76 5.81
N TYR A 235 -9.64 -13.65 5.19
CA TYR A 235 -9.03 -13.18 3.94
C TYR A 235 -8.40 -11.79 4.09
N GLY A 236 -7.43 -11.52 3.24
CA GLY A 236 -6.66 -10.29 3.27
C GLY A 236 -5.70 -10.17 2.09
N ALA A 237 -4.77 -9.23 2.22
CA ALA A 237 -3.66 -9.01 1.31
C ALA A 237 -2.36 -9.50 1.95
N LEU A 238 -1.62 -10.34 1.24
CA LEU A 238 -0.26 -10.74 1.59
C LEU A 238 0.71 -9.94 0.71
N LEU A 239 1.60 -9.17 1.32
CA LEU A 239 2.47 -8.23 0.63
C LEU A 239 3.94 -8.39 1.03
N ASP A 240 4.84 -8.13 0.06
CA ASP A 240 6.27 -8.04 0.31
C ASP A 240 6.59 -6.75 1.07
N HIS A 241 6.86 -6.86 2.37
CA HIS A 241 7.30 -5.74 3.21
C HIS A 241 8.82 -5.74 3.47
N GLN A 242 9.61 -6.60 2.79
CA GLN A 242 11.03 -6.83 3.12
C GLN A 242 11.94 -5.59 3.00
N GLY A 243 11.49 -4.53 2.34
CA GLY A 243 12.26 -3.28 2.17
C GLY A 243 11.51 -2.02 2.56
N GLY A 244 10.48 -2.11 3.41
CA GLY A 244 9.55 -1.00 3.67
C GLY A 244 9.39 -0.59 5.13
N ILE A 245 10.28 -1.02 6.03
CA ILE A 245 10.19 -0.69 7.47
C ILE A 245 10.88 0.64 7.77
N ASP A 246 11.94 0.99 7.03
CA ASP A 246 12.64 2.24 7.23
C ASP A 246 11.92 3.39 6.52
N HIS A 247 11.66 4.44 7.28
CA HIS A 247 11.08 5.66 6.78
C HIS A 247 12.06 6.42 5.87
N HIS A 248 11.52 7.02 4.82
CA HIS A 248 12.31 7.84 3.91
C HIS A 248 12.82 9.10 4.63
N PRO A 249 14.15 9.33 4.70
CA PRO A 249 14.73 10.34 5.60
C PRO A 249 14.34 11.78 5.28
N THR A 250 13.97 12.05 4.03
CA THR A 250 13.67 13.42 3.54
C THR A 250 12.28 13.57 2.95
N LEU A 251 11.50 12.49 2.83
CA LEU A 251 10.17 12.53 2.23
C LEU A 251 9.09 12.06 3.21
N ASN A 252 9.49 11.40 4.30
CA ASN A 252 8.57 10.99 5.36
C ASN A 252 8.35 12.11 6.39
N HIS A 253 7.58 13.12 6.01
CA HIS A 253 7.25 14.24 6.88
C HIS A 253 5.78 14.18 7.30
N ARG A 254 5.52 14.06 8.61
CA ARG A 254 4.18 14.13 9.21
C ARG A 254 4.12 15.29 10.19
N GLY A 255 3.11 16.14 10.04
CA GLY A 255 2.76 17.18 10.99
C GLY A 255 1.90 16.66 12.15
N PRO A 256 1.65 17.50 13.17
CA PRO A 256 0.68 17.17 14.20
C PRO A 256 -0.73 17.12 13.62
N ASP A 257 -1.59 16.29 14.21
CA ASP A 257 -3.03 16.38 13.94
C ASP A 257 -3.57 17.74 14.44
N PRO A 258 -4.53 18.38 13.74
CA PRO A 258 -5.30 17.85 12.61
C PRO A 258 -4.68 18.10 11.22
N ASN A 259 -3.43 18.56 11.12
CA ASN A 259 -2.78 18.89 9.84
C ASN A 259 -1.50 18.06 9.59
N PRO A 260 -1.62 16.74 9.40
CA PRO A 260 -0.47 15.86 9.21
C PRO A 260 0.29 16.13 7.89
N ALA A 261 -0.32 16.79 6.91
CA ALA A 261 0.29 17.06 5.61
C ALA A 261 1.22 18.28 5.60
N ALA A 262 1.06 19.21 6.54
CA ALA A 262 1.68 20.54 6.46
C ALA A 262 3.21 20.51 6.21
N PRO A 263 4.00 19.72 6.95
CA PRO A 263 5.44 19.65 6.74
C PRO A 263 5.84 19.09 5.37
N PHE A 264 5.08 18.13 4.84
CA PHE A 264 5.31 17.58 3.51
C PHE A 264 5.05 18.64 2.42
N LEU A 265 3.92 19.34 2.53
CA LEU A 265 3.52 20.39 1.59
C LEU A 265 4.48 21.61 1.62
N ALA A 266 5.19 21.82 2.72
CA ALA A 266 6.22 22.85 2.83
C ALA A 266 7.58 22.45 2.23
N SER A 267 7.75 21.18 1.81
CA SER A 267 9.04 20.69 1.31
C SER A 267 9.40 21.27 -0.06
N SER A 268 10.70 21.46 -0.31
CA SER A 268 11.20 21.91 -1.61
C SER A 268 10.89 20.90 -2.73
N THR A 269 10.87 19.60 -2.42
CA THR A 269 10.49 18.54 -3.35
C THR A 269 9.05 18.68 -3.81
N TRP A 270 8.11 18.92 -2.89
CA TRP A 270 6.71 19.21 -3.23
C TRP A 270 6.57 20.48 -4.06
N ALA A 271 7.27 21.55 -3.68
CA ALA A 271 7.28 22.79 -4.44
C ALA A 271 7.84 22.61 -5.86
N MET A 272 8.79 21.71 -6.09
CA MET A 272 9.28 21.37 -7.43
C MET A 272 8.29 20.51 -8.22
N ALA A 273 7.68 19.51 -7.57
CA ALA A 273 6.70 18.63 -8.20
C ALA A 273 5.45 19.37 -8.69
N THR A 274 5.06 20.45 -8.03
CA THR A 274 3.85 21.24 -8.33
C THR A 274 4.07 22.41 -9.28
N LYS A 275 5.31 22.71 -9.70
CA LYS A 275 5.63 23.85 -10.59
C LYS A 275 5.10 23.74 -12.02
N GLY A 276 4.62 22.56 -12.44
CA GLY A 276 4.07 22.33 -13.78
C GLY A 276 5.08 22.34 -14.94
N SER A 277 6.36 22.64 -14.69
CA SER A 277 7.44 22.55 -15.67
C SER A 277 8.13 21.19 -15.65
N GLU A 278 8.75 20.80 -16.77
CA GLU A 278 9.46 19.53 -16.88
C GLU A 278 10.58 19.41 -15.84
N ILE A 279 10.69 18.25 -15.16
CA ILE A 279 11.72 18.00 -14.14
C ILE A 279 13.13 18.32 -14.67
N ARG A 280 13.43 17.98 -15.93
CA ARG A 280 14.74 18.22 -16.57
C ARG A 280 15.07 19.70 -16.75
N SER A 281 14.05 20.56 -16.83
CA SER A 281 14.22 22.03 -16.87
C SER A 281 14.50 22.62 -15.49
N GLN A 282 14.03 21.94 -14.43
CA GLN A 282 14.20 22.38 -13.04
C GLN A 282 15.50 21.86 -12.43
N ILE A 283 15.90 20.64 -12.82
CA ILE A 283 17.07 19.93 -12.30
C ILE A 283 17.86 19.37 -13.50
N PRO A 284 19.07 19.91 -13.76
CA PRO A 284 19.92 19.43 -14.85
C PRO A 284 20.22 17.94 -14.71
N PRO A 285 20.04 17.12 -15.75
CA PRO A 285 20.21 15.67 -15.67
C PRO A 285 21.69 15.29 -15.53
N SER A 286 22.02 14.58 -14.46
CA SER A 286 23.33 13.98 -14.23
C SER A 286 23.21 12.84 -13.22
N LEU A 287 24.23 11.98 -13.12
CA LEU A 287 24.27 10.96 -12.09
C LEU A 287 24.21 11.57 -10.67
N LYS A 288 24.82 12.75 -10.47
CA LYS A 288 24.84 13.45 -9.17
C LYS A 288 23.47 14.02 -8.77
N THR A 289 22.65 14.43 -9.74
CA THR A 289 21.33 15.03 -9.52
C THR A 289 20.18 14.02 -9.61
N LEU A 290 20.47 12.77 -9.99
CA LEU A 290 19.49 11.71 -10.20
C LEU A 290 18.57 11.51 -9.00
N GLY A 291 19.09 11.49 -7.78
CA GLY A 291 18.28 11.30 -6.57
C GLY A 291 17.24 12.39 -6.37
N GLN A 292 17.60 13.66 -6.64
CA GLN A 292 16.66 14.78 -6.56
C GLN A 292 15.59 14.69 -7.66
N MET A 293 15.99 14.33 -8.89
CA MET A 293 15.05 14.15 -10.00
C MET A 293 14.04 13.02 -9.71
N MET A 294 14.53 11.89 -9.18
CA MET A 294 13.66 10.77 -8.79
C MET A 294 12.73 11.15 -7.65
N ALA A 295 13.22 11.86 -6.62
CA ALA A 295 12.36 12.33 -5.53
C ALA A 295 11.20 13.23 -6.01
N VAL A 296 11.48 14.15 -6.96
CA VAL A 296 10.44 15.02 -7.55
C VAL A 296 9.42 14.20 -8.36
N ARG A 297 9.90 13.25 -9.18
CA ARG A 297 9.03 12.32 -9.91
C ARG A 297 8.17 11.51 -8.96
N ASP A 298 8.79 10.85 -7.98
CA ASP A 298 8.14 9.91 -7.07
C ASP A 298 7.08 10.62 -6.22
N VAL A 299 7.34 11.86 -5.77
CA VAL A 299 6.34 12.70 -5.08
C VAL A 299 5.13 13.02 -5.98
N GLY A 300 5.37 13.36 -7.25
CA GLY A 300 4.29 13.60 -8.20
C GLY A 300 3.45 12.35 -8.47
N GLU A 301 4.11 11.22 -8.70
CA GLU A 301 3.45 9.93 -8.94
C GLU A 301 2.70 9.43 -7.71
N MET A 302 3.29 9.56 -6.51
CA MET A 302 2.64 9.27 -5.23
C MET A 302 1.35 10.08 -5.08
N ALA A 303 1.39 11.40 -5.32
CA ALA A 303 0.21 12.24 -5.20
C ALA A 303 -0.92 11.82 -6.15
N ILE A 304 -0.59 11.38 -7.37
CA ILE A 304 -1.57 10.90 -8.35
C ILE A 304 -2.25 9.61 -7.85
N ILE A 305 -1.46 8.59 -7.49
CA ILE A 305 -2.03 7.30 -7.09
C ILE A 305 -2.75 7.38 -5.75
N ASP A 306 -2.21 8.12 -4.79
CA ASP A 306 -2.83 8.32 -3.48
C ASP A 306 -4.16 9.08 -3.59
N HIS A 307 -4.27 10.03 -4.54
CA HIS A 307 -5.53 10.70 -4.81
C HIS A 307 -6.57 9.74 -5.41
N ILE A 308 -6.20 8.97 -6.44
CA ILE A 308 -7.08 8.00 -7.10
C ILE A 308 -7.59 6.95 -6.10
N LEU A 309 -6.70 6.45 -5.25
CA LEU A 309 -7.02 5.43 -4.25
C LEU A 309 -7.42 6.02 -2.91
N ALA A 310 -7.66 7.33 -2.82
CA ALA A 310 -8.11 8.04 -1.62
C ALA A 310 -7.34 7.64 -0.34
N GLN A 311 -6.02 7.54 -0.45
CA GLN A 311 -5.12 7.18 0.65
C GLN A 311 -5.09 8.27 1.71
N GLN A 312 -5.30 7.89 2.97
CA GLN A 312 -5.45 8.84 4.09
C GLN A 312 -4.26 8.87 5.03
N ASP A 313 -3.38 7.87 4.99
CA ASP A 313 -2.30 7.73 5.98
C ASP A 313 -0.90 7.79 5.33
N ARG A 314 -0.75 8.51 4.21
CA ARG A 314 0.55 8.60 3.52
C ARG A 314 1.60 9.36 4.36
N PHE A 315 1.21 10.47 4.96
CA PHE A 315 2.14 11.35 5.67
C PHE A 315 2.60 10.69 6.97
N GLY A 316 3.87 10.30 7.03
CA GLY A 316 4.43 9.49 8.11
C GLY A 316 4.67 8.02 7.74
N ASN A 317 4.13 7.56 6.59
CA ASN A 317 4.28 6.21 6.08
C ASN A 317 4.86 6.17 4.65
N VAL A 318 5.83 7.04 4.38
CA VAL A 318 6.70 6.96 3.19
C VAL A 318 7.92 6.12 3.54
N ALA A 319 8.07 4.96 2.92
CA ALA A 319 9.20 4.07 3.15
C ALA A 319 10.33 4.30 2.14
N LYS A 320 11.49 3.65 2.37
CA LYS A 320 12.63 3.71 1.45
C LYS A 320 13.24 2.34 1.15
N LYS A 321 13.86 2.24 -0.03
CA LYS A 321 14.90 1.25 -0.33
C LYS A 321 16.19 1.96 -0.71
N GLU A 322 17.32 1.52 -0.18
CA GLU A 322 18.62 2.02 -0.64
C GLU A 322 18.97 1.39 -1.98
N LYS A 323 19.26 2.21 -2.99
CA LYS A 323 19.67 1.75 -4.33
C LYS A 323 20.96 2.42 -4.77
N ILE A 324 21.79 1.64 -5.46
CA ILE A 324 23.01 2.10 -6.12
C ILE A 324 22.72 2.25 -7.60
N PHE A 325 23.14 3.36 -8.20
CA PHE A 325 22.96 3.69 -9.60
C PHE A 325 24.29 4.02 -10.26
N TRP A 326 24.46 3.60 -11.51
CA TRP A 326 25.64 3.95 -12.32
C TRP A 326 25.24 4.10 -13.78
N LEU A 327 26.06 4.83 -14.53
CA LEU A 327 25.92 4.96 -15.98
C LEU A 327 27.01 4.11 -16.65
N GLU A 328 26.60 3.27 -17.58
CA GLU A 328 27.50 2.47 -18.39
C GLU A 328 27.40 2.91 -19.85
N GLN A 329 28.56 3.04 -20.51
CA GLN A 329 28.60 3.32 -21.94
C GLN A 329 28.38 2.01 -22.71
N THR A 330 27.39 2.01 -23.58
CA THR A 330 27.09 0.91 -24.49
C THR A 330 27.30 1.36 -25.94
N ALA A 331 27.34 0.42 -26.88
CA ALA A 331 27.41 0.74 -28.32
C ALA A 331 26.25 1.65 -28.80
N THR A 332 25.12 1.63 -28.08
CA THR A 332 23.91 2.42 -28.38
C THR A 332 23.78 3.70 -27.54
N GLY A 333 24.78 4.03 -26.72
CA GLY A 333 24.78 5.21 -25.83
C GLY A 333 24.87 4.86 -24.34
N GLN A 334 24.60 5.83 -23.46
CA GLN A 334 24.63 5.61 -22.02
C GLN A 334 23.37 4.88 -21.54
N LYS A 335 23.56 3.84 -20.73
CA LYS A 335 22.49 3.14 -20.03
C LYS A 335 22.60 3.39 -18.53
N LEU A 336 21.47 3.71 -17.90
CA LEU A 336 21.37 3.80 -16.44
C LEU A 336 21.08 2.40 -15.89
N HIS A 337 21.89 1.98 -14.93
CA HIS A 337 21.73 0.74 -14.21
C HIS A 337 21.42 1.02 -12.74
N SER A 338 20.78 0.06 -12.08
CA SER A 338 20.54 0.15 -10.65
C SER A 338 20.53 -1.22 -9.98
N VAL A 339 20.91 -1.28 -8.71
CA VAL A 339 20.81 -2.48 -7.86
C VAL A 339 20.35 -2.09 -6.46
N LYS A 340 19.59 -2.96 -5.79
CA LYS A 340 19.30 -2.82 -4.35
C LYS A 340 20.64 -2.83 -3.60
N ALA A 341 20.88 -1.90 -2.68
CA ALA A 341 22.16 -1.81 -1.96
C ALA A 341 22.51 -3.12 -1.22
N THR A 342 21.51 -3.80 -0.66
CA THR A 342 21.65 -5.10 0.01
C THR A 342 22.03 -6.25 -0.94
N LYS A 343 21.75 -6.12 -2.24
CA LYS A 343 22.17 -7.08 -3.28
C LYS A 343 23.52 -6.72 -3.91
N ALA A 344 23.99 -5.48 -3.79
CA ALA A 344 25.21 -5.01 -4.44
C ALA A 344 26.50 -5.76 -4.00
N ASN A 345 26.48 -6.32 -2.78
CA ASN A 345 27.56 -7.14 -2.21
C ASN A 345 27.33 -8.65 -2.37
N LYS A 346 26.25 -9.06 -3.05
CA LYS A 346 26.03 -10.46 -3.41
C LYS A 346 26.59 -10.72 -4.82
N PRO A 347 26.99 -11.96 -5.13
CA PRO A 347 27.42 -12.30 -6.49
C PRO A 347 26.33 -11.96 -7.51
N ILE A 348 26.75 -11.42 -8.66
CA ILE A 348 25.85 -11.24 -9.80
C ILE A 348 25.56 -12.62 -10.37
N ASP A 349 24.30 -12.90 -10.70
CA ASP A 349 23.86 -14.19 -11.22
C ASP A 349 24.76 -14.69 -12.36
N GLY A 350 25.25 -15.92 -12.23
CA GLY A 350 26.17 -16.53 -13.18
C GLY A 350 27.63 -16.07 -13.06
N THR A 351 27.99 -15.32 -12.02
CA THR A 351 29.36 -14.85 -11.78
C THR A 351 29.78 -15.00 -10.31
N ASN A 352 31.09 -14.97 -10.04
CA ASN A 352 31.64 -14.87 -8.69
C ASN A 352 31.90 -13.41 -8.25
N GLN A 353 31.62 -12.43 -9.13
CA GLN A 353 31.89 -11.02 -8.88
C GLN A 353 30.62 -10.32 -8.35
N THR A 354 30.78 -9.44 -7.37
CA THR A 354 29.68 -8.58 -6.88
C THR A 354 29.57 -7.31 -7.71
N THR A 355 28.41 -6.63 -7.69
CA THR A 355 28.26 -5.32 -8.35
C THR A 355 29.29 -4.31 -7.84
N MET A 356 29.55 -4.28 -6.53
CA MET A 356 30.56 -3.38 -5.97
C MET A 356 31.99 -3.69 -6.46
N GLN A 357 32.34 -4.97 -6.56
CA GLN A 357 33.64 -5.38 -7.12
C GLN A 357 33.77 -4.97 -8.58
N TYR A 358 32.69 -5.13 -9.37
CA TYR A 358 32.66 -4.71 -10.77
C TYR A 358 32.87 -3.20 -10.92
N LEU A 359 32.11 -2.39 -10.19
CA LEU A 359 32.18 -0.93 -10.26
C LEU A 359 33.57 -0.42 -9.82
N ASN A 360 34.11 -0.96 -8.74
CA ASN A 360 35.42 -0.56 -8.22
C ASN A 360 36.57 -0.96 -9.15
N ALA A 361 36.57 -2.20 -9.68
CA ALA A 361 37.63 -2.67 -10.57
C ALA A 361 37.69 -1.86 -11.88
N ASN A 362 36.54 -1.40 -12.37
CA ASN A 362 36.43 -0.64 -13.62
C ASN A 362 36.39 0.88 -13.41
N HIS A 363 36.56 1.37 -12.17
CA HIS A 363 36.50 2.79 -11.82
C HIS A 363 35.20 3.48 -12.31
N ILE A 364 34.07 2.76 -12.29
CA ILE A 364 32.78 3.27 -12.76
C ILE A 364 32.16 4.14 -11.66
N PRO A 365 31.88 5.42 -11.91
CA PRO A 365 31.20 6.28 -10.94
C PRO A 365 29.79 5.78 -10.65
N TYR A 366 29.43 5.78 -9.37
CA TYR A 366 28.09 5.42 -8.91
C TYR A 366 27.60 6.39 -7.85
N VAL A 367 26.29 6.42 -7.63
CA VAL A 367 25.64 7.12 -6.52
C VAL A 367 24.73 6.15 -5.78
N GLN A 368 24.61 6.36 -4.47
CA GLN A 368 23.65 5.64 -3.64
C GLN A 368 22.74 6.65 -2.97
N PHE A 369 21.43 6.39 -3.00
CA PHE A 369 20.45 7.20 -2.28
C PHE A 369 19.19 6.38 -1.97
N PRO A 370 18.41 6.79 -0.95
CA PRO A 370 17.11 6.21 -0.69
C PRO A 370 16.14 6.55 -1.82
N VAL A 371 15.47 5.54 -2.37
CA VAL A 371 14.33 5.71 -3.28
C VAL A 371 13.03 5.52 -2.54
N MET A 372 11.98 6.24 -2.94
CA MET A 372 10.66 6.14 -2.33
C MET A 372 10.06 4.74 -2.59
N VAL A 373 9.43 4.18 -1.55
CA VAL A 373 8.58 3.00 -1.63
C VAL A 373 7.24 3.32 -0.99
N LEU A 374 6.15 3.06 -1.70
CA LEU A 374 4.80 3.17 -1.18
C LEU A 374 4.45 1.86 -0.46
N ALA A 375 5.05 1.62 0.71
CA ALA A 375 4.94 0.33 1.40
C ALA A 375 3.66 0.17 2.25
N ASP A 376 3.08 1.28 2.70
CA ASP A 376 1.85 1.28 3.49
C ASP A 376 0.70 1.87 2.66
N ASN A 377 -0.12 0.98 2.10
CA ASN A 377 -1.16 1.27 1.11
C ASN A 377 -2.54 0.80 1.57
N ASP A 378 -2.72 0.63 2.88
CA ASP A 378 -3.89 -0.01 3.44
C ASP A 378 -5.03 0.96 3.72
N CYS A 379 -4.77 2.23 4.01
CA CYS A 379 -5.83 3.21 4.32
C CYS A 379 -6.39 3.97 3.11
N GLY A 380 -6.60 3.26 1.99
CA GLY A 380 -7.20 3.77 0.74
C GLY A 380 -8.65 3.32 0.52
N LEU A 381 -9.35 4.01 -0.38
CA LEU A 381 -10.73 3.79 -0.84
C LEU A 381 -11.72 3.71 0.34
N ARG A 382 -12.30 4.86 0.70
CA ARG A 382 -13.28 4.93 1.80
C ARG A 382 -14.40 3.93 1.60
N GLN A 383 -14.69 3.17 2.66
CA GLN A 383 -15.83 2.24 2.66
C GLN A 383 -17.19 2.97 2.50
N ASN A 384 -17.27 4.28 2.83
CA ASN A 384 -18.52 5.07 2.85
C ASN A 384 -18.37 6.57 2.47
N SER A 385 -17.57 7.00 1.48
CA SER A 385 -17.67 8.42 1.05
C SER A 385 -17.37 8.64 -0.41
N ASN A 386 -18.29 9.38 -1.04
CA ASN A 386 -18.07 10.21 -2.21
C ASN A 386 -16.83 11.09 -1.97
N VAL A 387 -15.77 10.85 -2.74
CA VAL A 387 -14.58 11.69 -2.77
C VAL A 387 -14.85 12.83 -3.75
N VAL A 388 -14.69 14.06 -3.28
CA VAL A 388 -14.34 15.24 -4.09
C VAL A 388 -12.94 15.65 -3.67
#